data_AF-Q5P696-F1
#
_entry.id   AF-Q5P696-F1
#
_cell.length_a   1.000
_cell.length_b   1.000
_cell.length_c   1.000
_cell.angle_alpha   90.00
_cell.angle_beta   90.00
_cell.angle_gamma   90.00
#
_symmetry.space_group_name_H-M   'P 1'
#
loop_
_entity.id
_entity.type
_entity.pdbx_description
1 polymer ?
#
loop_
_entity_poly.entity_id
_entity_poly.type
_entity_poly.pdbx_seq_one_letter_code
_entity_poly.pdbx_strand_id
1 'polypeptide(L)'
;MTHSGSGPDAAWIAAHAEASRYVLSEHVIRSLMAGRIEVAQIEAALRGGRIIEEHRHPERKTAYLLCALHDGRPVHAIAAPAADGWLVVTHAYVPAPPLWRTALHRSSGEPTMSDSITQCFFCGGAIKQVTVGNFDYRLEGRLYVIKKVPAGLCGQCGEKYVDAEVGRRLNALIVRQAFTGSETVGVIDYATAP
;
A
#
# COMPACT_ATOMS: atom_id res chain seq x y z
N MET A 1 -32.86 -16.96 -10.23
CA MET A 1 -31.57 -17.65 -10.45
C MET A 1 -30.56 -17.03 -9.51
N THR A 2 -30.15 -17.76 -8.50
CA THR A 2 -29.26 -17.31 -7.42
C THR A 2 -27.81 -17.46 -7.86
N HIS A 3 -27.10 -16.35 -8.09
CA HIS A 3 -25.64 -16.38 -8.19
C HIS A 3 -25.04 -16.53 -6.79
N SER A 4 -25.02 -17.76 -6.28
CA SER A 4 -24.20 -18.18 -5.16
C SER A 4 -22.77 -18.37 -5.67
N GLY A 5 -21.99 -17.28 -5.71
CA GLY A 5 -20.54 -17.32 -5.88
C GLY A 5 -19.89 -17.04 -4.54
N SER A 6 -19.61 -18.08 -3.75
CA SER A 6 -18.71 -17.95 -2.60
C SER A 6 -17.35 -17.48 -3.13
N GLY A 7 -16.94 -16.27 -2.74
CA GLY A 7 -15.59 -15.80 -3.00
C GLY A 7 -14.54 -16.77 -2.42
N PRO A 8 -13.27 -16.64 -2.81
CA PRO A 8 -12.23 -17.54 -2.31
C PRO A 8 -12.22 -17.52 -0.78
N ASP A 9 -12.22 -18.72 -0.19
CA ASP A 9 -12.06 -18.88 1.24
C ASP A 9 -10.56 -18.87 1.61
N ALA A 10 -10.27 -18.93 2.91
CA ALA A 10 -8.89 -18.95 3.41
C ALA A 10 -8.06 -20.10 2.79
N ALA A 11 -8.69 -21.24 2.46
CA ALA A 11 -8.01 -22.38 1.86
C ALA A 11 -7.56 -22.07 0.42
N TRP A 12 -8.39 -21.39 -0.37
CA TRP A 12 -8.00 -20.93 -1.71
C TRP A 12 -6.81 -19.96 -1.66
N ILE A 13 -6.82 -19.01 -0.72
CA ILE A 13 -5.72 -18.04 -0.53
C ILE A 13 -4.43 -18.77 -0.16
N ALA A 14 -4.49 -19.71 0.78
CA ALA A 14 -3.35 -20.50 1.22
C ALA A 14 -2.75 -21.32 0.07
N ALA A 15 -3.59 -22.00 -0.72
CA ALA A 15 -3.14 -22.78 -1.87
C ALA A 15 -2.42 -21.92 -2.92
N HIS A 16 -2.86 -20.67 -3.13
CA HIS A 16 -2.16 -19.74 -4.04
C HIS A 16 -0.81 -19.29 -3.49
N ALA A 17 -0.68 -19.10 -2.18
CA ALA A 17 0.60 -18.78 -1.55
C ALA A 17 1.58 -19.96 -1.54
N GLU A 18 1.09 -21.19 -1.36
CA GLU A 18 1.89 -22.42 -1.46
C GLU A 18 2.41 -22.65 -2.89
N ALA A 19 1.58 -22.37 -3.89
CA ALA A 19 1.95 -22.48 -5.29
C ALA A 19 2.72 -21.26 -5.84
N SER A 20 3.10 -20.29 -4.98
CA SER A 20 3.68 -19.00 -5.38
C SER A 20 2.89 -18.28 -6.49
N ARG A 21 1.57 -18.49 -6.54
CA ARG A 21 0.64 -17.91 -7.51
C ARG A 21 -0.01 -16.64 -6.96
N TYR A 22 0.83 -15.71 -6.51
CA TYR A 22 0.41 -14.39 -6.06
C TYR A 22 1.38 -13.31 -6.54
N VAL A 23 0.89 -12.08 -6.61
CA VAL A 23 1.69 -10.89 -6.94
C VAL A 23 1.57 -9.85 -5.84
N LEU A 24 2.61 -9.03 -5.70
CA LEU A 24 2.67 -7.95 -4.74
C LEU A 24 2.45 -6.61 -5.46
N SER A 25 1.55 -5.78 -4.93
CA SER A 25 1.39 -4.43 -5.44
C SER A 25 2.66 -3.60 -5.20
N GLU A 26 2.82 -2.50 -5.95
CA GLU A 26 3.90 -1.55 -5.71
C GLU A 26 3.93 -1.04 -4.25
N HIS A 27 2.77 -0.90 -3.60
CA HIS A 27 2.69 -0.47 -2.21
C HIS A 27 3.36 -1.47 -1.25
N VAL A 28 3.17 -2.77 -1.50
CA VAL A 28 3.84 -3.83 -0.74
C VAL A 28 5.34 -3.83 -1.02
N ILE A 29 5.75 -3.69 -2.28
CA ILE A 29 7.18 -3.61 -2.65
C ILE A 29 7.88 -2.46 -1.91
N ARG A 30 7.27 -1.27 -1.84
CA ARG A 30 7.81 -0.13 -1.09
C ARG A 30 8.00 -0.44 0.40
N SER A 31 7.09 -1.22 0.99
CA SER A 31 7.18 -1.64 2.41
C SER A 31 8.27 -2.68 2.65
N LEU A 32 8.45 -3.62 1.70
CA LEU A 32 9.55 -4.58 1.71
C LEU A 32 10.91 -3.88 1.62
N MET A 33 11.06 -2.98 0.64
CA MET A 33 12.31 -2.22 0.43
C MET A 33 12.67 -1.33 1.63
N ALA A 34 11.67 -0.87 2.38
CA ALA A 34 11.87 -0.09 3.59
C ALA A 34 12.13 -0.96 4.85
N GLY A 35 12.17 -2.30 4.73
CA GLY A 35 12.38 -3.22 5.84
C GLY A 35 11.26 -3.21 6.89
N ARG A 36 10.06 -2.75 6.52
CA ARG A 36 8.91 -2.67 7.46
C ARG A 36 8.12 -3.95 7.55
N ILE A 37 8.21 -4.75 6.49
CA ILE A 37 7.62 -6.07 6.37
C ILE A 37 8.54 -6.91 5.51
N GLU A 38 8.46 -8.23 5.65
CA GLU A 38 9.22 -9.21 4.87
C GLU A 38 8.26 -10.14 4.11
N VAL A 39 8.74 -10.74 3.02
CA VAL A 39 7.93 -11.68 2.24
C VAL A 39 7.48 -12.87 3.09
N ALA A 40 8.34 -13.39 3.96
CA ALA A 40 7.99 -14.50 4.87
C ALA A 40 6.81 -14.15 5.81
N GLN A 41 6.72 -12.89 6.25
CA GLN A 41 5.60 -12.42 7.06
C GLN A 41 4.30 -12.35 6.25
N ILE A 42 4.39 -11.89 4.99
CA ILE A 42 3.25 -11.88 4.08
C ILE A 42 2.77 -13.31 3.83
N GLU A 43 3.68 -14.23 3.51
CA GLU A 43 3.36 -15.63 3.27
C GLU A 43 2.75 -16.31 4.50
N ALA A 44 3.21 -15.97 5.72
CA ALA A 44 2.58 -16.46 6.95
C ALA A 44 1.11 -16.03 7.04
N ALA A 45 0.81 -14.76 6.70
CA ALA A 45 -0.56 -14.26 6.65
C ALA A 45 -1.39 -14.95 5.55
N LEU A 46 -0.83 -15.23 4.38
CA LEU A 46 -1.56 -15.88 3.29
C LEU A 46 -1.81 -17.37 3.54
N ARG A 47 -0.83 -18.11 4.08
CA ARG A 47 -0.91 -19.57 4.28
C ARG A 47 -1.75 -19.97 5.49
N GLY A 48 -1.65 -19.22 6.59
CA GLY A 48 -2.27 -19.60 7.86
C GLY A 48 -2.97 -18.46 8.59
N GLY A 49 -3.07 -17.28 7.98
CA GLY A 49 -3.70 -16.13 8.61
C GLY A 49 -5.21 -16.28 8.74
N ARG A 50 -5.73 -15.76 9.86
CA ARG A 50 -7.17 -15.63 10.05
C ARG A 50 -7.68 -14.46 9.21
N ILE A 51 -8.72 -14.69 8.40
CA ILE A 51 -9.47 -13.60 7.79
C ILE A 51 -10.22 -12.85 8.90
N ILE A 52 -9.92 -11.57 9.06
CA ILE A 52 -10.53 -10.71 10.09
C ILE A 52 -11.49 -9.67 9.51
N GLU A 53 -11.36 -9.33 8.21
CA GLU A 53 -12.30 -8.45 7.51
C GLU A 53 -12.51 -8.89 6.05
N GLU A 54 -13.71 -8.65 5.53
CA GLU A 54 -14.05 -8.77 4.11
C GLU A 54 -14.43 -7.39 3.56
N HIS A 55 -13.75 -6.95 2.50
CA HIS A 55 -14.02 -5.69 1.82
C HIS A 55 -14.66 -5.97 0.46
N ARG A 56 -15.96 -5.68 0.34
CA ARG A 56 -16.73 -5.87 -0.89
C ARG A 56 -16.82 -4.55 -1.65
N HIS A 57 -16.74 -4.64 -2.97
CA HIS A 57 -16.87 -3.49 -3.86
C HIS A 57 -17.75 -3.87 -5.06
N PRO A 58 -18.62 -2.98 -5.57
CA PRO A 58 -19.51 -3.31 -6.69
C PRO A 58 -18.74 -3.72 -7.96
N GLU A 59 -17.59 -3.08 -8.20
CA GLU A 59 -16.81 -3.23 -9.44
C GLU A 59 -15.53 -4.06 -9.28
N ARG A 60 -15.20 -4.52 -8.06
CA ARG A 60 -13.96 -5.26 -7.78
C ARG A 60 -14.26 -6.53 -7.01
N LYS A 61 -13.45 -7.56 -7.23
CA LYS A 61 -13.55 -8.79 -6.41
C LYS A 61 -13.30 -8.47 -4.94
N THR A 62 -13.95 -9.23 -4.06
CA THR A 62 -13.81 -9.10 -2.60
C THR A 62 -12.34 -9.20 -2.21
N ALA A 63 -11.88 -8.27 -1.38
CA ALA A 63 -10.57 -8.32 -0.74
C ALA A 63 -10.70 -8.78 0.70
N TYR A 64 -9.72 -9.53 1.18
CA TYR A 64 -9.70 -10.13 2.50
C TYR A 64 -8.52 -9.58 3.27
N LEU A 65 -8.76 -9.11 4.49
CA LEU A 65 -7.70 -8.77 5.43
C LEU A 65 -7.39 -10.00 6.27
N LEU A 66 -6.18 -10.52 6.12
CA LEU A 66 -5.66 -11.67 6.86
C LEU A 66 -4.72 -11.21 7.96
N CYS A 67 -4.81 -11.83 9.13
CA CYS A 67 -3.93 -11.61 10.26
C CYS A 67 -3.23 -12.91 10.68
N ALA A 68 -1.91 -12.88 10.78
CA ALA A 68 -1.09 -13.96 11.33
C ALA A 68 -0.07 -13.42 12.34
N LEU A 69 0.56 -14.35 13.07
CA LEU A 69 1.79 -14.09 13.81
C LEU A 69 2.96 -14.70 13.05
N HIS A 70 4.04 -13.95 12.92
CA HIS A 70 5.31 -14.42 12.41
C HIS A 70 6.40 -13.98 13.40
N ASP A 71 7.11 -14.94 13.98
CA ASP A 71 8.11 -14.70 15.05
C ASP A 71 7.60 -13.81 16.19
N GLY A 72 6.36 -14.07 16.63
CA GLY A 72 5.71 -13.32 17.70
C GLY A 72 5.23 -11.92 17.31
N ARG A 73 5.45 -11.47 16.06
CA ARG A 73 4.98 -10.18 15.55
C ARG A 73 3.70 -10.36 14.73
N PRO A 74 2.64 -9.56 14.97
CA PRO A 74 1.44 -9.62 14.15
C PRO A 74 1.70 -9.01 12.78
N VAL A 75 1.14 -9.64 11.75
CA VAL A 75 1.19 -9.17 10.37
C VAL A 75 -0.19 -9.19 9.77
N HIS A 76 -0.53 -8.10 9.10
CA HIS A 76 -1.70 -7.96 8.25
C HIS A 76 -1.28 -8.02 6.79
N ALA A 77 -2.05 -8.76 5.99
CA ALA A 77 -1.97 -8.76 4.54
C ALA A 77 -3.37 -8.62 3.95
N ILE A 78 -3.53 -7.74 2.96
CA ILE A 78 -4.79 -7.60 2.22
C ILE A 78 -4.63 -8.29 0.88
N ALA A 79 -5.41 -9.35 0.66
CA ALA A 79 -5.33 -10.18 -0.53
C ALA A 79 -6.67 -10.21 -1.27
N ALA A 80 -6.64 -10.15 -2.60
CA ALA A 80 -7.84 -10.26 -3.43
C ALA A 80 -7.55 -11.14 -4.66
N PRO A 81 -8.51 -11.96 -5.13
CA PRO A 81 -8.37 -12.65 -6.40
C PRO A 81 -8.38 -11.64 -7.56
N ALA A 82 -7.55 -11.88 -8.56
CA ALA A 82 -7.56 -11.20 -9.86
C ALA A 82 -8.48 -11.94 -10.86
N ALA A 83 -8.74 -11.32 -12.01
CA ALA A 83 -9.59 -11.88 -13.06
C ALA A 83 -8.97 -13.13 -13.73
N ASP A 84 -7.65 -13.16 -13.83
CA ASP A 84 -6.82 -14.21 -14.44
C ASP A 84 -6.44 -15.35 -13.48
N GLY A 85 -7.04 -15.36 -12.29
CA GLY A 85 -6.83 -16.40 -11.28
C GLY A 85 -5.53 -16.24 -10.49
N TRP A 86 -4.83 -15.11 -10.58
CA TRP A 86 -3.78 -14.76 -9.62
C TRP A 86 -4.38 -14.23 -8.31
N LEU A 87 -3.61 -14.32 -7.23
CA LEU A 87 -3.87 -13.61 -5.99
C LEU A 87 -3.06 -12.31 -5.95
N VAL A 88 -3.68 -11.19 -5.64
CA VAL A 88 -3.00 -9.89 -5.52
C VAL A 88 -2.95 -9.49 -4.06
N VAL A 89 -1.74 -9.32 -3.52
CA VAL A 89 -1.52 -8.71 -2.21
C VAL A 89 -1.40 -7.21 -2.41
N THR A 90 -2.42 -6.47 -1.98
CA THR A 90 -2.49 -5.02 -2.21
C THR A 90 -1.76 -4.22 -1.14
N HIS A 91 -1.74 -4.72 0.10
CA HIS A 91 -1.11 -4.08 1.26
C HIS A 91 -0.59 -5.15 2.23
N ALA A 92 0.50 -4.87 2.93
CA ALA A 92 0.97 -5.67 4.04
C ALA A 92 1.65 -4.78 5.09
N TYR A 93 1.35 -4.99 6.37
CA TYR A 93 1.82 -4.13 7.45
C TYR A 93 1.72 -4.82 8.82
N VAL A 94 2.44 -4.32 9.81
CA VAL A 94 2.25 -4.70 11.22
C VAL A 94 1.13 -3.80 11.81
N PRO A 95 0.03 -4.36 12.33
CA PRO A 95 -1.05 -3.55 12.89
C PRO A 95 -0.60 -2.77 14.12
N ALA A 96 -0.99 -1.48 14.19
CA ALA A 96 -0.62 -0.59 15.27
C ALA A 96 -1.74 0.43 15.61
N PRO A 97 -1.75 0.98 16.85
CA PRO A 97 -2.58 2.13 17.20
C PRO A 97 -2.26 3.38 16.34
N PRO A 98 -3.21 4.32 16.16
CA PRO A 98 -4.55 4.33 16.74
C PRO A 98 -5.57 3.50 15.95
N LEU A 99 -5.23 3.04 14.74
CA LEU A 99 -6.17 2.31 13.87
C LEU A 99 -6.55 0.94 14.43
N TRP A 100 -5.58 0.25 15.04
CA TRP A 100 -5.76 -1.08 15.64
C TRP A 100 -5.59 -1.02 17.15
N ARG A 101 -6.65 -1.37 17.89
CA ARG A 101 -6.58 -1.56 19.36
C ARG A 101 -5.81 -2.83 19.69
N THR A 102 -6.00 -3.86 18.88
CA THR A 102 -5.27 -5.14 18.93
C THR A 102 -5.02 -5.59 17.50
N ALA A 103 -4.14 -6.57 17.28
CA ALA A 103 -3.92 -7.13 15.95
C ALA A 103 -5.19 -7.71 15.29
N LEU A 104 -6.25 -7.99 16.05
CA LEU A 104 -7.49 -8.57 15.53
C LEU A 104 -8.67 -7.58 15.50
N HIS A 105 -8.56 -6.43 16.16
CA HIS A 105 -9.68 -5.52 16.36
C HIS A 105 -9.26 -4.08 16.07
N ARG A 106 -9.91 -3.46 15.09
CA ARG A 106 -9.81 -2.02 14.85
C ARG A 106 -10.35 -1.22 16.02
N SER A 107 -9.86 0.00 16.16
CA SER A 107 -10.46 1.00 17.01
C SER A 107 -11.82 1.41 16.43
N SER A 108 -12.83 1.55 17.29
CA SER A 108 -14.17 1.98 16.90
C SER A 108 -14.19 3.50 16.70
N GLY A 109 -14.41 3.95 15.48
CA GLY A 109 -14.57 5.36 15.11
C GLY A 109 -14.33 5.56 13.61
N GLU A 110 -15.23 6.27 12.94
CA GLU A 110 -14.99 6.76 11.59
C GLU A 110 -13.95 7.90 11.68
N PRO A 111 -12.83 7.87 10.95
CA PRO A 111 -12.07 9.08 10.73
C PRO A 111 -12.87 9.93 9.75
N THR A 112 -13.73 10.80 10.27
CA THR A 112 -14.31 11.89 9.48
C THR A 112 -13.24 12.97 9.29
N MET A 113 -12.93 13.25 8.02
CA MET A 113 -11.92 14.23 7.64
C MET A 113 -12.46 15.67 7.76
N SER A 114 -11.84 16.47 8.63
CA SER A 114 -11.58 17.89 8.36
C SER A 114 -10.42 18.35 9.23
N ASP A 115 -9.46 19.02 8.58
CA ASP A 115 -8.25 19.66 9.09
C ASP A 115 -6.98 18.82 9.23
N SER A 116 -5.92 19.36 8.58
CA SER A 116 -4.56 18.88 8.36
C SER A 116 -4.21 17.51 8.92
N ILE A 117 -3.90 16.57 8.03
CA ILE A 117 -3.38 15.25 8.40
C ILE A 117 -2.07 15.42 9.22
N THR A 118 -2.16 15.16 10.52
CA THR A 118 -1.02 15.17 11.46
C THR A 118 -0.49 13.76 11.73
N GLN A 119 -1.25 12.75 11.33
CA GLN A 119 -0.90 11.33 11.46
C GLN A 119 -1.09 10.62 10.12
N CYS A 120 -0.10 9.83 9.73
CA CYS A 120 -0.11 9.06 8.49
C CYS A 120 -1.29 8.10 8.47
N PHE A 121 -2.12 8.22 7.44
CA PHE A 121 -3.22 7.30 7.18
C PHE A 121 -2.75 5.83 7.10
N PHE A 122 -1.56 5.58 6.56
CA PHE A 122 -1.06 4.22 6.35
C PHE A 122 -0.40 3.60 7.59
N CYS A 123 0.34 4.38 8.39
CA CYS A 123 1.12 3.82 9.51
C CYS A 123 0.84 4.45 10.88
N GLY A 124 -0.04 5.45 10.97
CA GLY A 124 -0.32 6.21 12.20
C GLY A 124 0.79 7.18 12.63
N GLY A 125 1.94 7.17 11.96
CA GLY A 125 3.10 7.98 12.31
C GLY A 125 2.91 9.47 12.12
N ALA A 126 3.57 10.28 12.96
CA ALA A 126 3.49 11.73 12.88
C ALA A 126 3.91 12.25 11.48
N ILE A 127 3.09 13.15 10.95
CA ILE A 127 3.35 13.85 9.70
C ILE A 127 3.99 15.19 10.01
N LYS A 128 5.16 15.42 9.43
CA LYS A 128 5.82 16.70 9.42
C LYS A 128 5.45 17.43 8.13
N GLN A 129 4.90 18.63 8.25
CA GLN A 129 4.76 19.51 7.09
C GLN A 129 6.16 19.87 6.58
N VAL A 130 6.42 19.58 5.31
CA VAL A 130 7.68 19.88 4.64
C VAL A 130 7.40 20.72 3.41
N THR A 131 8.17 21.80 3.26
CA THR A 131 8.12 22.65 2.07
C THR A 131 8.83 21.97 0.88
N VAL A 132 9.50 20.83 1.09
CA VAL A 132 10.37 20.17 0.12
C VAL A 132 10.09 18.67 0.03
N GLY A 133 8.85 18.30 -0.33
CA GLY A 133 8.59 16.98 -0.88
C GLY A 133 9.11 16.90 -2.32
N ASN A 134 9.99 15.94 -2.62
CA ASN A 134 10.31 15.59 -4.00
C ASN A 134 9.39 14.44 -4.43
N PHE A 135 8.80 14.54 -5.60
CA PHE A 135 7.99 13.47 -6.18
C PHE A 135 8.64 13.01 -7.47
N ASP A 136 9.05 11.76 -7.48
CA ASP A 136 9.47 11.01 -8.64
C ASP A 136 8.32 10.07 -9.03
N TYR A 137 7.75 10.26 -10.23
CA TYR A 137 6.67 9.41 -10.72
C TYR A 137 6.77 9.24 -12.24
N ARG A 138 6.30 8.10 -12.74
CA ARG A 138 6.25 7.83 -14.19
C ARG A 138 4.84 8.05 -14.73
N LEU A 139 4.73 8.90 -15.74
CA LEU A 139 3.51 9.08 -16.54
C LEU A 139 3.81 8.64 -17.96
N GLU A 140 3.07 7.65 -18.45
CA GLU A 140 3.23 7.10 -19.81
C GLU A 140 4.69 6.71 -20.12
N GLY A 141 5.37 6.09 -19.15
CA GLY A 141 6.77 5.65 -19.27
C GLY A 141 7.81 6.75 -19.06
N ARG A 142 7.43 8.03 -19.07
CA ARG A 142 8.33 9.16 -18.82
C ARG A 142 8.45 9.44 -17.32
N LEU A 143 9.68 9.49 -16.81
CA LEU A 143 9.94 9.90 -15.43
C LEU A 143 9.82 11.42 -15.29
N TYR A 144 9.02 11.85 -14.32
CA TYR A 144 8.89 13.23 -13.89
C TYR A 144 9.49 13.35 -12.49
N VAL A 145 10.40 14.30 -12.33
CA VAL A 145 10.94 14.67 -11.02
C VAL A 145 10.44 16.07 -10.68
N ILE A 146 9.54 16.15 -9.71
CA ILE A 146 8.96 17.40 -9.25
C ILE A 146 9.52 17.71 -7.88
N LYS A 147 10.31 18.79 -7.80
CA LYS A 147 10.99 19.23 -6.60
C LYS A 147 10.20 20.32 -5.88
N LYS A 148 10.48 20.47 -4.58
CA LYS A 148 9.94 21.57 -3.76
C LYS A 148 8.40 21.60 -3.72
N VAL A 149 7.79 20.42 -3.70
CA VAL A 149 6.33 20.30 -3.58
C VAL A 149 5.96 20.45 -2.10
N PRO A 150 5.04 21.36 -1.75
CA PRO A 150 4.48 21.40 -0.40
C PRO A 150 3.79 20.08 -0.09
N ALA A 151 4.23 19.40 0.98
CA ALA A 151 3.71 18.09 1.33
C ALA A 151 3.82 17.81 2.84
N GLY A 152 2.94 16.98 3.37
CA GLY A 152 3.15 16.31 4.65
C GLY A 152 4.00 15.06 4.44
N LEU A 153 5.14 14.93 5.13
CA LEU A 153 5.96 13.72 5.12
C LEU A 153 5.75 12.95 6.42
N CYS A 154 5.33 11.69 6.32
CA CYS A 154 5.37 10.79 7.47
C CYS A 154 6.82 10.50 7.85
N GLY A 155 7.20 10.83 9.09
CA GLY A 155 8.55 10.57 9.60
C GLY A 155 8.86 9.08 9.82
N GLN A 156 7.85 8.21 9.78
CA GLN A 156 8.00 6.76 9.98
C GLN A 156 7.98 5.99 8.67
N CYS A 157 6.94 6.18 7.85
CA CYS A 157 6.77 5.41 6.63
C CYS A 157 7.21 6.14 5.35
N GLY A 158 7.58 7.42 5.45
CA GLY A 158 8.00 8.21 4.30
C GLY A 158 6.87 8.54 3.32
N GLU A 159 5.62 8.21 3.64
CA GLU A 159 4.46 8.60 2.83
C GLU A 159 4.40 10.12 2.72
N LYS A 160 4.13 10.60 1.51
CA LYS A 160 3.98 12.02 1.22
C LYS A 160 2.53 12.32 0.91
N TYR A 161 1.96 13.28 1.62
CA TYR A 161 0.60 13.76 1.43
C TYR A 161 0.65 15.14 0.79
N VAL A 162 -0.11 15.34 -0.28
CA VAL A 162 -0.38 16.65 -0.85
C VAL A 162 -1.86 16.93 -0.71
N ASP A 163 -2.22 18.19 -0.48
CA ASP A 163 -3.62 18.58 -0.54
C ASP A 163 -4.13 18.63 -2.00
N ALA A 164 -5.44 18.82 -2.14
CA ALA A 164 -6.09 18.84 -3.45
C ALA A 164 -5.65 20.04 -4.32
N GLU A 165 -5.26 21.16 -3.72
CA GLU A 165 -4.79 22.33 -4.46
C GLU A 165 -3.41 22.07 -5.08
N VAL A 166 -2.49 21.56 -4.27
CA VAL A 166 -1.18 21.11 -4.74
C VAL A 166 -1.35 20.05 -5.81
N GLY A 167 -2.24 19.08 -5.62
CA GLY A 167 -2.57 18.06 -6.62
C GLY A 167 -3.03 18.65 -7.97
N ARG A 168 -3.97 19.61 -7.95
CA ARG A 168 -4.41 20.32 -9.16
C ARG A 168 -3.27 21.06 -9.85
N ARG A 169 -2.42 21.73 -9.07
CA ARG A 169 -1.27 22.48 -9.59
C ARG A 169 -0.22 21.57 -10.22
N LEU A 170 0.10 20.44 -9.59
CA LEU A 170 1.00 19.43 -10.15
C LEU A 170 0.48 18.99 -11.53
N ASN A 171 -0.79 18.61 -11.62
CA ASN A 171 -1.40 18.19 -12.89
C ASN A 171 -1.28 19.27 -13.98
N ALA A 172 -1.57 20.54 -13.65
CA ALA A 172 -1.43 21.64 -14.59
C ALA A 172 0.01 21.83 -15.09
N LEU A 173 1.02 21.69 -14.22
CA LEU A 173 2.43 21.80 -14.59
C LEU A 173 2.86 20.67 -15.53
N ILE A 174 2.36 19.46 -15.28
CA ILE A 174 2.64 18.26 -16.07
C ILE A 174 2.05 18.38 -17.47
N VAL A 175 0.76 18.74 -17.57
CA VAL A 175 0.05 18.93 -18.84
C VAL A 175 0.72 20.02 -19.68
N ARG A 176 1.17 21.10 -19.04
CA ARG A 176 1.88 22.20 -19.71
C ARG A 176 3.34 21.90 -20.00
N GLN A 177 3.87 20.76 -19.55
CA GLN A 177 5.29 20.42 -19.67
C GLN A 177 6.21 21.54 -19.16
N ALA A 178 5.86 22.14 -18.02
CA ALA A 178 6.55 23.28 -17.44
C ALA A 178 7.88 22.90 -16.76
N PHE A 179 8.78 22.25 -17.51
CA PHE A 179 10.07 21.79 -17.04
C PHE A 179 11.02 22.96 -16.78
N THR A 180 11.69 22.95 -15.63
CA THR A 180 12.67 23.97 -15.24
C THR A 180 14.12 23.49 -15.31
N GLY A 181 14.33 22.21 -15.64
CA GLY A 181 15.64 21.59 -15.76
C GLY A 181 15.54 20.09 -15.99
N SER A 182 16.69 19.42 -15.95
CA SER A 182 16.82 17.97 -15.99
C SER A 182 17.84 17.51 -14.95
N GLU A 183 17.80 16.23 -14.60
CA GLU A 183 18.80 15.60 -13.73
C GLU A 183 19.18 14.22 -14.26
N THR A 184 20.40 13.79 -13.96
CA THR A 184 20.86 12.44 -14.28
C THR A 184 20.33 11.46 -13.24
N VAL A 185 19.68 10.39 -13.69
CA VAL A 185 19.09 9.36 -12.83
C VAL A 185 19.82 8.05 -13.06
N GLY A 186 20.39 7.47 -12.00
CA GLY A 186 20.98 6.13 -12.04
C GLY A 186 19.89 5.06 -12.13
N VAL A 187 20.11 4.03 -12.94
CA VAL A 187 19.22 2.89 -13.10
C VAL A 187 19.99 1.63 -12.73
N ILE A 188 19.37 0.77 -11.91
CA ILE A 188 19.90 -0.54 -11.55
C ILE A 188 18.93 -1.58 -12.08
N ASP A 189 19.41 -2.46 -12.95
CA ASP A 189 18.63 -3.58 -13.45
C ASP A 189 18.70 -4.75 -12.46
N TYR A 190 17.55 -5.23 -11.99
CA TYR A 190 17.46 -6.34 -11.04
C TYR A 190 18.12 -7.61 -11.57
N ALA A 191 18.00 -7.88 -12.87
CA ALA A 191 18.57 -9.06 -13.53
C ALA A 191 20.11 -9.07 -13.58
N THR A 192 20.77 -7.97 -13.20
CA THR A 192 22.24 -7.84 -13.09
C THR A 192 22.76 -7.91 -11.65
N ALA A 193 21.89 -8.14 -10.66
CA ALA A 193 22.36 -8.48 -9.31
C ALA A 193 22.95 -9.90 -9.32
N PRO A 194 24.17 -10.11 -8.79
CA PRO A 194 24.83 -11.42 -8.79
C PRO A 194 24.06 -12.49 -7.99
#